data_AF-A0A6I1VW29-F1
#
_entry.id   AF-A0A6I1VW29-F1
#
_cell.length_a   1.000
_cell.length_b   1.000
_cell.length_c   1.000
_cell.angle_alpha   90.00
_cell.angle_beta   90.00
_cell.angle_gamma   90.00
#
_symmetry.space_group_name_H-M   'P 1'
#
loop_
_entity.id
_entity.type
_entity.pdbx_description
1 polymer ?
#
loop_
_entity_poly.entity_id
_entity_poly.type
_entity_poly.pdbx_seq_one_letter_code
_entity_poly.pdbx_strand_id
1 'polypeptide(L)'
;DNWRWVGVPFYLRTGKRMSARDTEIAICFKPAPYAQFRDTEVERLKPNYLRIRIQPNEGMWFDLQAKRPGPGLNMANIELGFAYKDFFEVQPSTGYET
;
A
#
# COMPACT_ATOMS: atom_id res chain seq x y z
N ASP A 1 1.20 -14.24 -21.45
CA ASP A 1 0.05 -13.37 -21.17
C ASP A 1 -1.01 -14.18 -20.45
N ASN A 2 -1.49 -13.76 -19.27
CA ASN A 2 -2.40 -14.56 -18.43
C ASN A 2 -3.66 -13.76 -18.11
N TRP A 3 -4.82 -14.42 -18.20
CA TRP A 3 -6.14 -13.86 -17.90
C TRP A 3 -6.20 -13.04 -16.60
N ARG A 4 -5.46 -13.45 -15.56
CA ARG A 4 -5.43 -12.75 -14.26
C ARG A 4 -4.93 -11.31 -14.36
N TRP A 5 -4.03 -11.02 -15.30
CA TRP A 5 -3.34 -9.73 -15.40
C TRP A 5 -3.78 -8.90 -16.62
N VAL A 6 -4.84 -9.32 -17.32
CA VAL A 6 -5.36 -8.59 -18.48
C VAL A 6 -5.79 -7.18 -18.05
N GLY A 7 -5.20 -6.17 -18.69
CA GLY A 7 -5.48 -4.75 -18.42
C GLY A 7 -4.89 -4.22 -17.11
N VAL A 8 -4.01 -4.95 -16.42
CA VAL A 8 -3.29 -4.47 -15.23
C VAL A 8 -1.87 -4.06 -15.62
N PRO A 9 -1.52 -2.75 -15.61
CA PRO A 9 -0.18 -2.30 -15.94
C PRO A 9 0.81 -2.61 -14.79
N PHE A 10 2.02 -3.00 -15.17
CA PHE A 10 3.15 -3.13 -14.25
C PHE A 10 4.13 -1.99 -14.49
N TYR A 11 4.37 -1.18 -13.45
CA TYR A 11 5.36 -0.11 -13.48
C TYR A 11 6.61 -0.55 -12.73
N LEU A 12 7.77 -0.34 -13.35
CA LEU A 12 9.07 -0.59 -12.74
C LEU A 12 9.86 0.72 -12.72
N ARG A 13 10.33 1.13 -11.54
CA ARG A 13 11.18 2.30 -11.35
C ARG A 13 12.44 1.90 -10.61
N THR A 14 13.59 2.19 -11.21
CA THR A 14 14.91 2.01 -10.61
C THR A 14 15.77 3.23 -10.92
N GLY A 15 16.70 3.56 -10.02
CA GLY A 15 17.56 4.73 -10.18
C GLY A 15 18.68 4.79 -9.15
N LYS A 16 19.80 5.40 -9.52
CA LYS A 16 20.88 5.78 -8.60
C LYS A 16 20.76 7.27 -8.27
N ARG A 17 21.26 7.67 -7.10
CA ARG A 17 21.28 9.07 -6.64
C ARG A 17 19.88 9.69 -6.53
N MET A 18 18.88 8.87 -6.21
CA MET A 18 17.53 9.31 -5.86
C MET A 18 17.48 9.89 -4.44
N SER A 19 16.36 10.51 -4.08
CA SER A 19 16.14 11.13 -2.76
C SER A 19 16.21 10.17 -1.59
N ALA A 20 15.94 8.87 -1.81
CA ALA A 20 16.00 7.84 -0.78
C ALA A 20 16.44 6.49 -1.38
N ARG A 21 17.06 5.66 -0.53
CA ARG A 21 17.22 4.22 -0.80
C ARG A 21 15.92 3.53 -0.38
N ASP A 22 15.25 2.91 -1.32
CA ASP A 22 13.99 2.20 -1.09
C ASP A 22 13.83 1.07 -2.09
N THR A 23 13.20 -0.02 -1.67
CA THR A 23 12.82 -1.16 -2.47
C THR A 23 11.46 -1.59 -1.97
N GLU A 24 10.44 -1.26 -2.74
CA GLU A 24 9.04 -1.40 -2.35
C GLU A 24 8.23 -1.99 -3.50
N ILE A 25 7.29 -2.86 -3.18
CA ILE A 25 6.23 -3.30 -4.08
C ILE A 25 4.96 -2.59 -3.61
N ALA A 26 4.38 -1.76 -4.48
CA ALA A 26 3.13 -1.07 -4.23
C ALA A 26 2.03 -1.63 -5.14
N ILE A 27 1.01 -2.23 -4.54
CA ILE A 27 -0.17 -2.75 -5.25
C ILE A 27 -1.30 -1.75 -5.06
N CYS A 28 -1.70 -1.09 -6.15
CA CYS A 28 -2.84 -0.19 -6.17
C CYS A 28 -4.11 -0.97 -6.51
N PHE A 29 -5.09 -0.95 -5.61
CA PHE A 29 -6.38 -1.59 -5.83
C PHE A 29 -7.31 -0.68 -6.65
N LYS A 30 -8.13 -1.29 -7.50
CA LYS A 30 -9.21 -0.56 -8.17
C LYS A 30 -10.16 0.01 -7.10
N PRO A 31 -10.71 1.22 -7.30
CA PRO A 31 -11.78 1.74 -6.45
C PRO A 31 -12.91 0.72 -6.38
N ALA A 32 -13.49 0.51 -5.20
CA ALA A 32 -14.62 -0.39 -5.09
C ALA A 32 -15.84 0.22 -5.81
N PRO A 33 -16.66 -0.59 -6.49
CA PRO A 33 -17.89 -0.12 -7.13
C PRO A 33 -18.94 0.22 -6.05
N TYR A 34 -18.96 1.46 -5.58
CA TYR A 34 -19.87 1.92 -4.53
C TYR A 34 -21.21 2.39 -5.09
N ALA A 35 -22.06 1.48 -5.57
CA ALA A 35 -23.39 1.84 -6.08
C ALA A 35 -24.28 2.54 -5.02
N GLN A 36 -24.08 2.23 -3.73
CA GLN A 36 -24.84 2.80 -2.62
C GLN A 36 -24.38 4.20 -2.18
N PHE A 37 -23.21 4.64 -2.66
CA PHE A 37 -22.62 5.92 -2.27
C PHE A 37 -22.41 6.88 -3.45
N ARG A 38 -23.14 6.65 -4.56
CA ARG A 38 -23.17 7.56 -5.70
C ARG A 38 -23.55 8.97 -5.25
N ASP A 39 -22.89 9.96 -5.83
CA ASP A 39 -23.07 11.38 -5.56
C ASP A 39 -22.75 11.81 -4.11
N THR A 40 -22.01 10.98 -3.36
CA THR A 40 -21.50 11.33 -2.02
C THR A 40 -19.98 11.53 -2.06
N GLU A 41 -19.41 12.16 -1.03
CA GLU A 41 -17.94 12.29 -0.90
C GLU A 41 -17.21 10.94 -0.88
N VAL A 42 -17.92 9.85 -0.54
CA VAL A 42 -17.42 8.47 -0.51
C VAL A 42 -17.16 7.93 -1.93
N GLU A 43 -17.81 8.47 -2.96
CA GLU A 43 -17.53 8.09 -4.36
C GLU A 43 -16.15 8.55 -4.82
N ARG A 44 -15.59 9.60 -4.19
CA ARG A 44 -14.29 10.19 -4.54
C ARG A 44 -13.14 9.64 -3.70
N LEU A 45 -13.33 8.51 -3.03
CA LEU A 45 -12.29 7.90 -2.21
C LEU A 45 -11.07 7.53 -3.04
N LYS A 46 -9.89 7.76 -2.46
CA LYS A 46 -8.62 7.41 -3.08
C LYS A 46 -8.49 5.88 -3.18
N PRO A 47 -7.77 5.37 -4.20
CA PRO A 47 -7.40 3.97 -4.27
C PRO A 47 -6.64 3.52 -3.02
N ASN A 48 -6.87 2.27 -2.60
CA ASN A 48 -6.10 1.66 -1.52
C ASN A 48 -4.78 1.12 -2.05
N TYR A 49 -3.72 1.18 -1.24
CA TYR A 49 -2.44 0.57 -1.53
C TYR A 49 -2.10 -0.53 -0.53
N LEU A 50 -1.60 -1.66 -1.04
CA LEU A 50 -0.79 -2.59 -0.26
C LEU A 50 0.67 -2.33 -0.60
N ARG A 51 1.43 -1.82 0.37
CA ARG A 51 2.87 -1.55 0.26
C ARG A 51 3.63 -2.63 1.00
N ILE A 52 4.52 -3.30 0.30
CA ILE A 52 5.46 -4.27 0.85
C ILE A 52 6.85 -3.67 0.71
N ARG A 53 7.47 -3.26 1.82
CA ARG A 53 8.83 -2.74 1.80
C ARG A 53 9.80 -3.88 2.03
N ILE A 54 10.72 -4.03 1.10
CA ILE A 54 11.76 -5.05 1.11
C ILE A 54 13.02 -4.50 1.77
N GLN A 55 13.37 -3.23 1.54
CA GLN A 55 14.49 -2.57 2.22
C GLN A 55 14.47 -1.05 1.97
N PRO A 56 15.02 -0.22 2.88
CA PRO A 56 15.34 -0.53 4.26
C PRO A 56 14.07 -0.48 5.13
N ASN A 57 14.04 -1.21 6.25
CA ASN A 57 12.87 -1.36 7.13
C ASN A 57 11.78 -2.23 6.49
N GLU A 58 12.06 -3.52 6.48
CA GLU A 58 11.19 -4.59 6.05
C GLU A 58 9.86 -4.49 6.77
N GLY A 59 8.76 -4.56 6.03
CA GLY A 59 7.44 -4.38 6.59
C GLY A 59 6.35 -4.35 5.54
N MET A 60 5.12 -4.21 6.02
CA MET A 60 3.94 -4.17 5.17
C MET A 60 2.93 -3.18 5.72
N TRP A 61 2.36 -2.38 4.82
CA TRP A 61 1.32 -1.39 5.13
C TRP A 61 0.17 -1.52 4.15
N PHE A 62 -1.04 -1.36 4.66
CA PHE A 62 -2.27 -1.45 3.91
C PHE A 62 -3.15 -0.25 4.21
N ASP A 63 -3.51 0.48 3.16
CA ASP A 63 -4.41 1.62 3.26
C ASP A 63 -5.86 1.14 3.34
N LEU A 64 -6.60 1.69 4.30
CA LEU A 64 -7.99 1.37 4.56
C LEU A 64 -8.77 2.67 4.71
N GLN A 65 -10.03 2.64 4.27
CA GLN A 65 -10.97 3.73 4.50
C GLN A 65 -11.86 3.38 5.68
N ALA A 66 -11.88 4.25 6.70
CA ALA A 66 -12.70 4.09 7.88
C ALA A 66 -13.56 5.33 8.11
N LYS A 67 -14.81 5.14 8.55
CA LYS A 67 -15.67 6.25 8.96
C LYS A 67 -15.06 6.92 10.19
N ARG A 68 -14.90 8.25 10.15
CA ARG A 68 -14.58 9.04 11.34
C ARG A 68 -15.72 8.91 12.36
N PRO A 69 -15.41 8.63 13.64
CA PRO A 69 -16.42 8.65 14.69
C PRO A 69 -17.15 10.00 14.71
N GLY A 70 -18.48 9.95 14.75
CA GLY A 70 -19.32 11.14 14.74
C GLY A 70 -20.63 10.98 13.96
N PRO A 71 -21.50 12.00 14.02
CA PRO A 71 -22.81 12.00 13.35
C PRO A 71 -22.71 12.17 11.83
N GLY A 72 -21.64 12.77 11.32
CA GLY A 72 -21.41 12.98 9.88
C GLY A 72 -20.89 11.73 9.16
N LEU A 73 -21.17 11.63 7.86
CA LEU A 73 -20.59 10.63 6.96
C LEU A 73 -19.24 11.14 6.43
N ASN A 74 -18.24 11.17 7.31
CA ASN A 74 -16.88 11.58 6.95
C ASN A 74 -15.97 10.35 6.95
N MET A 75 -15.35 10.05 5.82
CA MET A 75 -14.37 8.96 5.71
C MET A 75 -12.95 9.48 5.97
N ALA A 76 -12.08 8.61 6.48
CA ALA A 76 -10.67 8.87 6.67
C ALA A 76 -9.84 7.70 6.18
N ASN A 77 -8.70 8.00 5.56
CA ASN A 77 -7.69 7.01 5.25
C ASN A 77 -6.92 6.68 6.52
N ILE A 78 -6.86 5.41 6.87
CA ILE A 78 -6.02 4.86 7.94
C ILE A 78 -5.02 3.89 7.30
N GLU A 79 -3.84 3.77 7.92
CA GLU A 79 -2.80 2.85 7.50
C GLU A 79 -2.70 1.75 8.57
N LEU A 80 -2.88 0.49 8.17
CA LEU A 80 -2.56 -0.65 9.02
C LEU A 80 -1.23 -1.22 8.56
N GLY A 81 -0.28 -1.42 9.47
CA GLY A 81 0.97 -2.02 9.06
C GLY A 81 1.82 -2.48 10.23
N PHE A 82 2.91 -3.13 9.88
CA PHE A 82 3.95 -3.55 10.81
C PHE A 82 5.32 -3.30 10.18
N ALA A 83 6.30 -2.97 11.01
CA ALA A 83 7.70 -3.02 10.63
C ALA A 83 8.38 -4.20 11.33
N TYR A 84 9.17 -4.98 10.61
CA TYR A 84 9.78 -6.20 11.11
C TYR A 84 10.68 -5.94 12.33
N LYS A 85 11.41 -4.81 12.31
CA LYS A 85 12.27 -4.34 13.40
C LYS A 85 11.54 -4.07 14.73
N ASP A 86 10.22 -3.88 14.71
CA ASP A 86 9.44 -3.63 15.93
C ASP A 86 9.24 -4.93 16.73
N PHE A 87 9.48 -6.09 16.11
CA PHE A 87 9.27 -7.41 16.69
C PHE A 87 10.58 -8.20 16.86
N PHE A 88 11.60 -7.91 16.05
CA PHE A 88 12.85 -8.68 16.02
C PHE A 88 14.07 -7.77 15.92
N GLU A 89 15.16 -8.18 16.57
CA GLU A 89 16.48 -7.59 16.33
C GLU A 89 16.95 -7.98 14.92
N VAL A 90 16.99 -7.01 14.03
CA VAL A 90 17.40 -7.23 12.64
C VAL A 90 18.92 -7.30 12.61
N GLN A 91 19.46 -8.50 12.49
CA GLN A 91 20.86 -8.63 12.08
C GLN A 91 20.98 -8.29 10.59
N PRO A 92 22.02 -7.55 10.18
CA PRO A 92 22.25 -7.29 8.77
C PRO A 92 22.61 -8.61 8.06
N SER A 93 21.61 -9.25 7.45
CA SER A 93 21.79 -10.40 6.58
C SER A 93 22.18 -9.91 5.19
N THR A 94 23.23 -10.50 4.63
CA THR A 94 23.55 -10.30 3.21
C THR A 94 22.73 -11.31 2.40
N GLY A 95 22.22 -10.90 1.23
CA GLY A 95 21.35 -11.74 0.39
C GLY A 95 21.98 -13.03 -0.18
N TYR A 96 23.16 -13.43 0.32
CA TYR A 96 23.87 -14.66 -0.04
C TYR A 96 23.82 -15.71 1.08
N GLU A 97 23.30 -15.37 2.26
CA GLU A 97 23.16 -16.26 3.41
C GLU A 97 21.69 -16.65 3.54
N THR A 98 21.25 -17.65 2.76
CA THR A 98 19.90 -18.25 2.87
C THR A 98 20.00 -19.73 3.17
#